data_AF-A0A931DTH9-F1
#
_entry.id   AF-A0A931DTH9-F1
#
_cell.length_a   1.000
_cell.length_b   1.000
_cell.length_c   1.000
_cell.angle_alpha   90.00
_cell.angle_beta   90.00
_cell.angle_gamma   90.00
#
_symmetry.space_group_name_H-M   'P 1'
#
loop_
_entity.id
_entity.type
_entity.pdbx_description
1 polymer ?
#
loop_
_entity_poly.entity_id
_entity_poly.type
_entity_poly.pdbx_seq_one_letter_code
_entity_poly.pdbx_strand_id
1 'polypeptide(L)'
;MAARTDNRILVNAPMELVWEHTNDVAGWPDLFTEYASAEILRRDDDSVTFRLTTHPDEQGEVWSWVSRRTPDRATRTVLAQRVETGPFAYMNIRWEYHQEAAGVMMRWIQDFAMKPGSPIPEDAMRDRLNRTTVEQMAHIKKVLETRARAGAEYGPGDLHAQRLLYLTCGPRLAAVVTTLAELGIVDLTAGGPRGVAELAESSGTHPDALYRLLRCAASVGIMAERPDGRFESTPLAEGLRADRPYSLLPLVLYSAQPFVTKSYGALTHSVRTGEPATVPALGSDIWRYFEEVPEDGAYFDRTMTDLGRWETDRHLDAVRPERFSRIADLGGGHGHFLAAALRRAPDASGVLFERPGVIAQADGVLREHGILERVTRIAGDLFTGPIPEDCDAYILKAVLHNWPDGEAGDLLAAVRKAIGDRDARLFIVEQVVAEGNRWDHAKFLDLDMLVLFGGRERRLDEWRRLLGESGFELAGSPGEGHWTVMECRPLPLGGPAAEPAAGSAAGPAAEAGEEPR
;
A
#
# COMPACT_ATOMS: atom_id res chain seq x y z
N MET A 1 -14.48 -23.67 -47.64
CA MET A 1 -13.43 -22.65 -47.39
C MET A 1 -13.79 -21.99 -46.08
N ALA A 2 -12.85 -21.82 -45.16
CA ALA A 2 -13.11 -21.14 -43.89
C ALA A 2 -13.61 -19.71 -44.12
N ALA A 3 -14.54 -19.24 -43.30
CA ALA A 3 -15.00 -17.88 -43.36
C ALA A 3 -13.96 -16.93 -42.75
N ARG A 4 -13.78 -15.78 -43.40
CA ARG A 4 -12.79 -14.78 -43.01
C ARG A 4 -13.37 -13.38 -43.12
N THR A 5 -13.04 -12.53 -42.16
CA THR A 5 -13.21 -11.07 -42.22
C THR A 5 -11.85 -10.39 -42.08
N ASP A 6 -11.70 -9.21 -42.68
CA ASP A 6 -10.44 -8.46 -42.69
C ASP A 6 -10.77 -6.96 -42.68
N ASN A 7 -10.71 -6.37 -41.48
CA ASN A 7 -11.10 -4.99 -41.24
C ASN A 7 -9.89 -4.18 -40.76
N ARG A 8 -9.86 -2.90 -41.11
CA ARG A 8 -8.80 -1.99 -40.70
C ARG A 8 -9.32 -0.60 -40.43
N ILE A 9 -8.69 0.09 -39.48
CA ILE A 9 -9.00 1.48 -39.14
C ILE A 9 -7.71 2.22 -38.76
N LEU A 10 -7.57 3.44 -39.26
CA LEU A 10 -6.51 4.34 -38.82
C LEU A 10 -6.97 5.06 -37.55
N VAL A 11 -6.20 4.98 -36.47
CA VAL A 11 -6.45 5.65 -35.18
C VAL A 11 -5.42 6.76 -35.02
N ASN A 12 -5.86 8.02 -34.96
CA ASN A 12 -4.99 9.18 -34.77
C ASN A 12 -4.58 9.34 -33.30
N ALA A 13 -3.75 8.40 -32.84
CA ALA A 13 -3.20 8.36 -31.49
C ALA A 13 -1.79 7.72 -31.52
N PRO A 14 -0.95 7.95 -30.49
CA PRO A 14 0.37 7.31 -30.39
C PRO A 14 0.29 5.78 -30.31
N MET A 15 1.29 5.07 -30.87
CA MET A 15 1.39 3.59 -30.84
C MET A 15 1.21 3.01 -29.44
N GLU A 16 1.91 3.53 -28.44
CA GLU A 16 1.83 2.99 -27.08
C GLU A 16 0.43 3.15 -26.48
N LEU A 17 -0.25 4.27 -26.72
CA LEU A 17 -1.62 4.47 -26.26
C LEU A 17 -2.57 3.45 -26.90
N VAL A 18 -2.47 3.24 -28.22
CA VAL A 18 -3.31 2.26 -28.92
C VAL A 18 -3.00 0.84 -28.46
N TRP A 19 -1.72 0.50 -28.34
CA TRP A 19 -1.24 -0.83 -27.94
C TRP A 19 -1.69 -1.20 -26.53
N GLU A 20 -1.38 -0.37 -25.53
CA GLU A 20 -1.66 -0.69 -24.12
C GLU A 20 -3.16 -0.84 -23.87
N HIS A 21 -3.98 0.09 -24.37
CA HIS A 21 -5.42 0.05 -24.12
C HIS A 21 -6.13 -1.10 -24.84
N THR A 22 -5.74 -1.41 -26.07
CA THR A 22 -6.37 -2.53 -26.80
C THR A 22 -5.91 -3.90 -26.30
N ASN A 23 -4.79 -3.96 -25.56
CA ASN A 23 -4.27 -5.19 -24.95
C ASN A 23 -4.55 -5.31 -23.44
N ASP A 24 -5.05 -4.25 -22.79
CA ASP A 24 -5.58 -4.32 -21.43
C ASP A 24 -6.97 -4.95 -21.41
N VAL A 25 -7.01 -6.27 -21.42
CA VAL A 25 -8.24 -7.07 -21.44
C VAL A 25 -9.17 -6.73 -20.27
N ALA A 26 -8.64 -6.41 -19.10
CA ALA A 26 -9.48 -6.10 -17.93
C ALA A 26 -10.28 -4.81 -18.12
N GLY A 27 -9.75 -3.85 -18.90
CA GLY A 27 -10.41 -2.59 -19.25
C GLY A 27 -11.33 -2.66 -20.46
N TRP A 28 -11.55 -3.83 -21.06
CA TRP A 28 -12.40 -3.95 -22.26
C TRP A 28 -13.85 -3.53 -22.10
N PRO A 29 -14.53 -3.67 -20.93
CA PRO A 29 -15.88 -3.12 -20.74
C PRO A 29 -15.97 -1.60 -20.94
N ASP A 30 -14.86 -0.87 -20.76
CA ASP A 30 -14.78 0.58 -20.98
C ASP A 30 -14.32 0.95 -22.39
N LEU A 31 -13.94 -0.05 -23.20
CA LEU A 31 -13.36 0.15 -24.54
C LEU A 31 -14.24 -0.42 -25.66
N PHE A 32 -14.99 -1.48 -25.40
CA PHE A 32 -15.91 -2.11 -26.34
C PHE A 32 -17.34 -1.94 -25.84
N THR A 33 -18.27 -1.64 -26.74
CA THR A 33 -19.68 -1.44 -26.34
C THR A 33 -20.43 -2.76 -26.12
N GLU A 34 -19.87 -3.90 -26.53
CA GLU A 34 -20.52 -5.21 -26.45
C GLU A 34 -20.29 -5.94 -25.12
N TYR A 35 -19.22 -5.63 -24.38
CA TYR A 35 -18.81 -6.39 -23.21
C TYR A 35 -19.28 -5.76 -21.91
N ALA A 36 -20.09 -6.50 -21.15
CA ALA A 36 -20.49 -6.12 -19.80
C ALA A 36 -19.38 -6.41 -18.78
N SER A 37 -18.57 -7.45 -19.00
CA SER A 37 -17.41 -7.77 -18.16
C SER A 37 -16.32 -8.55 -18.90
N ALA A 38 -15.09 -8.40 -18.42
CA ALA A 38 -13.92 -9.16 -18.84
C ALA A 38 -13.14 -9.65 -17.61
N GLU A 39 -13.20 -10.94 -17.33
CA GLU A 39 -12.58 -11.56 -16.15
C GLU A 39 -11.28 -12.27 -16.54
N ILE A 40 -10.16 -11.90 -15.91
CA ILE A 40 -8.87 -12.56 -16.13
C ILE A 40 -8.83 -13.86 -15.33
N LEU A 41 -8.78 -15.00 -16.03
CA LEU A 41 -8.72 -16.33 -15.39
C LEU A 41 -7.28 -16.75 -15.10
N ARG A 42 -6.35 -16.42 -16.00
CA ARG A 42 -4.94 -16.78 -15.90
C ARG A 42 -4.06 -15.84 -16.72
N ARG A 43 -2.89 -15.49 -16.19
CA ARG A 43 -1.80 -14.83 -16.90
C ARG A 43 -0.59 -15.75 -16.92
N ASP A 44 -0.10 -16.04 -18.12
CA ASP A 44 1.18 -16.69 -18.39
C ASP A 44 2.15 -15.62 -18.93
N ASP A 45 3.45 -15.90 -19.00
CA ASP A 45 4.49 -14.91 -19.37
C ASP A 45 4.15 -14.10 -20.64
N ASP A 46 3.64 -14.78 -21.68
CA ASP A 46 3.31 -14.16 -22.97
C ASP A 46 1.81 -14.22 -23.32
N SER A 47 0.93 -14.68 -22.42
CA SER A 47 -0.49 -14.86 -22.78
C SER A 47 -1.46 -14.65 -21.63
N VAL A 48 -2.67 -14.23 -21.97
CA VAL A 48 -3.77 -14.01 -21.03
C VAL A 48 -4.95 -14.87 -21.44
N THR A 49 -5.49 -15.64 -20.50
CA THR A 49 -6.74 -16.39 -20.65
C THR A 49 -7.82 -15.73 -19.80
N PHE A 50 -8.97 -15.44 -20.42
CA PHE A 50 -10.00 -14.60 -19.82
C PHE A 50 -11.40 -14.98 -20.29
N ARG A 51 -12.41 -14.68 -19.48
CA ARG A 51 -13.83 -14.83 -19.80
C ARG A 51 -14.42 -13.49 -20.18
N LEU A 52 -15.10 -13.44 -21.32
CA LEU A 52 -15.91 -12.30 -21.73
C LEU A 52 -17.39 -12.59 -21.48
N THR A 53 -18.13 -11.57 -21.07
CA THR A 53 -19.58 -11.61 -20.95
C THR A 53 -20.16 -10.39 -21.65
N THR A 54 -21.14 -10.59 -22.55
CA THR A 54 -21.77 -9.49 -23.29
C THR A 54 -22.87 -8.82 -22.46
N HIS A 55 -23.26 -7.60 -22.86
CA HIS A 55 -24.59 -7.10 -22.50
C HIS A 55 -25.69 -8.01 -23.10
N PRO A 56 -26.92 -8.01 -22.54
CA PRO A 56 -28.04 -8.71 -23.13
C PRO A 56 -28.29 -8.21 -24.55
N ASP A 57 -28.47 -9.13 -25.50
CA ASP A 57 -28.85 -8.76 -26.87
C ASP A 57 -30.34 -8.33 -26.96
N GLU A 58 -30.82 -8.03 -28.17
CA GLU A 58 -32.21 -7.61 -28.40
C GLU A 58 -33.26 -8.64 -27.95
N GLN A 59 -32.86 -9.90 -27.75
CA GLN A 59 -33.70 -11.00 -27.27
C GLN A 59 -33.50 -11.26 -25.77
N GLY A 60 -32.64 -10.47 -25.11
CA GLY A 60 -32.32 -10.59 -23.69
C GLY A 60 -31.28 -11.68 -23.38
N GLU A 61 -30.65 -12.28 -24.40
CA GLU A 61 -29.67 -13.35 -24.21
C GLU A 61 -28.29 -12.78 -23.87
N VAL A 62 -27.66 -13.35 -22.84
CA VAL A 62 -26.31 -12.97 -22.38
C VAL A 62 -25.34 -14.06 -22.78
N TRP A 63 -24.33 -13.69 -23.56
CA TRP A 63 -23.33 -14.62 -24.05
C TRP A 63 -22.07 -14.55 -23.21
N SER A 64 -21.51 -15.70 -22.85
CA SER A 64 -20.23 -15.79 -22.13
C SER A 64 -19.32 -16.87 -22.72
N TRP A 65 -18.02 -16.58 -22.80
CA TRP A 65 -17.01 -17.54 -23.30
C TRP A 65 -15.61 -17.21 -22.82
N VAL A 66 -14.74 -18.22 -22.82
CA VAL A 66 -13.30 -18.08 -22.57
C VAL A 66 -12.51 -17.92 -23.86
N SER A 67 -11.57 -16.98 -23.85
CA SER A 67 -10.59 -16.73 -24.90
C SER A 67 -9.17 -16.71 -24.33
N ARG A 68 -8.19 -17.02 -25.18
CA ARG A 68 -6.76 -16.82 -24.93
C ARG A 68 -6.21 -15.79 -25.91
N ARG A 69 -5.37 -14.88 -25.43
CA ARG A 69 -4.70 -13.83 -26.22
C ARG A 69 -3.20 -13.84 -25.94
N THR A 70 -2.40 -13.77 -26.99
CA THR A 70 -0.93 -13.79 -26.96
C THR A 70 -0.41 -12.57 -27.71
N PRO A 71 -0.14 -11.45 -27.03
CA PRO A 71 0.44 -10.26 -27.65
C PRO A 71 1.96 -10.43 -27.85
N ASP A 72 2.44 -10.03 -29.02
CA ASP A 72 3.87 -9.93 -29.33
C ASP A 72 4.21 -8.46 -29.60
N ARG A 73 4.88 -7.85 -28.62
CA ARG A 73 5.24 -6.43 -28.66
C ARG A 73 6.35 -6.13 -29.66
N ALA A 74 7.21 -7.10 -29.97
CA ALA A 74 8.31 -6.92 -30.92
C ALA A 74 7.76 -6.82 -32.35
N THR A 75 6.81 -7.69 -32.70
CA THR A 75 6.19 -7.68 -34.04
C THR A 75 4.96 -6.78 -34.13
N ARG A 76 4.46 -6.25 -33.00
CA ARG A 76 3.20 -5.50 -32.90
C ARG A 76 2.03 -6.27 -33.49
N THR A 77 1.98 -7.55 -33.15
CA THR A 77 0.87 -8.44 -33.51
C THR A 77 0.29 -9.10 -32.29
N VAL A 78 -0.97 -9.52 -32.40
CA VAL A 78 -1.62 -10.27 -31.32
C VAL A 78 -2.42 -11.40 -31.91
N LEU A 79 -2.23 -12.60 -31.38
CA LEU A 79 -3.01 -13.77 -31.72
C LEU A 79 -4.03 -14.01 -30.60
N ALA A 80 -5.30 -14.12 -30.97
CA ALA A 80 -6.37 -14.47 -30.05
C ALA A 80 -7.14 -15.68 -30.57
N GLN A 81 -7.53 -16.57 -29.66
CA GLN A 81 -8.31 -17.76 -29.95
C GLN A 81 -9.41 -17.92 -28.91
N ARG A 82 -10.61 -18.27 -29.38
CA ARG A 82 -11.71 -18.67 -28.49
C ARG A 82 -11.48 -20.10 -28.00
N VAL A 83 -11.33 -20.28 -26.69
CA VAL A 83 -11.11 -21.58 -26.03
C VAL A 83 -12.44 -22.32 -25.85
N GLU A 84 -13.45 -21.63 -25.32
CA GLU A 84 -14.83 -22.13 -25.26
C GLU A 84 -15.55 -21.75 -26.56
N THR A 85 -15.42 -22.60 -27.58
CA THR A 85 -15.79 -22.26 -28.97
C THR A 85 -17.28 -22.06 -29.22
N GLY A 86 -18.17 -22.54 -28.33
CA GLY A 86 -19.62 -22.38 -28.49
C GLY A 86 -20.10 -22.92 -29.85
N PRO A 87 -20.78 -22.11 -30.70
CA PRO A 87 -21.26 -22.54 -32.02
C PRO A 87 -20.14 -22.65 -33.08
N PHE A 88 -18.95 -22.12 -32.80
CA PHE A 88 -17.81 -22.17 -33.73
C PHE A 88 -17.09 -23.52 -33.63
N ALA A 89 -16.64 -24.05 -34.77
CA ALA A 89 -15.65 -25.12 -34.80
C ALA A 89 -14.29 -24.57 -34.34
N TYR A 90 -13.93 -23.36 -34.80
CA TYR A 90 -12.86 -22.53 -34.26
C TYR A 90 -13.13 -21.05 -34.55
N MET A 91 -12.50 -20.16 -33.77
CA MET A 91 -12.54 -18.71 -33.97
C MET A 91 -11.17 -18.14 -33.56
N ASN A 92 -10.42 -17.67 -34.55
CA ASN A 92 -9.10 -17.09 -34.38
C ASN A 92 -9.12 -15.64 -34.86
N ILE A 93 -8.43 -14.75 -34.14
CA ILE A 93 -8.32 -13.35 -34.49
C ILE A 93 -6.85 -12.96 -34.46
N ARG A 94 -6.37 -12.37 -35.55
CA ARG A 94 -5.05 -11.72 -35.60
C ARG A 94 -5.24 -10.22 -35.63
N TRP A 95 -4.59 -9.53 -34.70
CA TRP A 95 -4.51 -8.09 -34.65
C TRP A 95 -3.12 -7.66 -35.12
N GLU A 96 -3.06 -6.66 -35.98
CA GLU A 96 -1.82 -6.06 -36.47
C GLU A 96 -1.89 -4.55 -36.24
N TYR A 97 -0.79 -3.96 -35.76
CA TYR A 97 -0.67 -2.54 -35.52
C TYR A 97 0.53 -2.00 -36.30
N HIS A 98 0.26 -1.13 -37.27
CA HIS A 98 1.29 -0.54 -38.13
C HIS A 98 1.35 0.97 -37.88
N GLN A 99 2.55 1.50 -37.63
CA GLN A 99 2.73 2.95 -37.51
C GLN A 99 2.60 3.61 -38.88
N GLU A 100 1.69 4.58 -38.99
CA GLU A 100 1.56 5.47 -40.16
C GLU A 100 1.83 6.94 -39.75
N ALA A 101 1.97 7.83 -40.74
CA ALA A 101 2.29 9.23 -40.50
C ALA A 101 1.23 9.97 -39.65
N ALA A 102 -0.04 9.59 -39.79
CA ALA A 102 -1.18 10.21 -39.11
C ALA A 102 -1.70 9.42 -37.89
N GLY A 103 -1.00 8.36 -37.47
CA GLY A 103 -1.42 7.53 -36.34
C GLY A 103 -1.10 6.05 -36.52
N VAL A 104 -1.92 5.17 -35.94
CA VAL A 104 -1.71 3.71 -35.96
C VAL A 104 -2.79 3.07 -36.82
N MET A 105 -2.40 2.34 -37.85
CA MET A 105 -3.28 1.47 -38.60
C MET A 105 -3.49 0.17 -37.83
N MET A 106 -4.68 0.01 -37.27
CA MET A 106 -5.10 -1.20 -36.58
C MET A 106 -5.89 -2.09 -37.55
N ARG A 107 -5.46 -3.35 -37.72
CA ARG A 107 -6.12 -4.32 -38.61
C ARG A 107 -6.48 -5.58 -37.84
N TRP A 108 -7.72 -6.04 -37.96
CA TRP A 108 -8.18 -7.31 -37.38
C TRP A 108 -8.58 -8.27 -38.50
N ILE A 109 -7.99 -9.46 -38.45
CA ILE A 109 -8.28 -10.57 -39.35
C ILE A 109 -8.93 -11.65 -38.50
N GLN A 110 -10.18 -12.00 -38.79
CA GLN A 110 -10.87 -13.08 -38.07
C GLN A 110 -11.05 -14.26 -39.02
N ASP A 111 -10.52 -15.42 -38.63
CA ASP A 111 -10.67 -16.68 -39.35
C ASP A 111 -11.51 -17.63 -38.49
N PHE A 112 -12.60 -18.15 -39.04
CA PHE A 112 -13.52 -19.01 -38.29
C PHE A 112 -14.22 -20.04 -39.18
N ALA A 113 -14.79 -21.05 -38.53
CA ALA A 113 -15.72 -21.98 -39.15
C ALA A 113 -16.83 -22.32 -38.17
N MET A 114 -18.05 -22.53 -38.66
CA MET A 114 -19.18 -22.94 -37.82
C MET A 114 -19.19 -24.46 -37.63
N LYS A 115 -19.71 -24.95 -36.49
CA LYS A 115 -19.93 -26.39 -36.31
C LYS A 115 -21.00 -26.92 -37.27
N PRO A 116 -20.89 -28.17 -37.75
CA PRO A 116 -21.98 -28.82 -38.48
C PRO A 116 -23.28 -28.79 -37.66
N GLY A 117 -24.38 -28.31 -38.26
CA GLY A 117 -25.68 -28.18 -37.59
C GLY A 117 -25.86 -26.92 -36.72
N SER A 118 -24.91 -25.97 -36.77
CA SER A 118 -25.10 -24.65 -36.14
C SER A 118 -26.40 -23.98 -36.63
N PRO A 119 -27.19 -23.37 -35.73
CA PRO A 119 -28.43 -22.67 -36.10
C PRO A 119 -28.17 -21.41 -36.95
N ILE A 120 -26.93 -20.89 -36.92
CA ILE A 120 -26.51 -19.71 -37.69
C ILE A 120 -25.68 -20.18 -38.90
N PRO A 121 -26.11 -19.89 -40.14
CA PRO A 121 -25.32 -20.13 -41.35
C PRO A 121 -24.00 -19.38 -41.31
N GLU A 122 -22.94 -19.99 -41.84
CA GLU A 122 -21.57 -19.43 -41.80
C GLU A 122 -21.48 -18.07 -42.51
N ASP A 123 -22.14 -17.89 -43.66
CA ASP A 123 -22.18 -16.61 -44.36
C ASP A 123 -22.90 -15.52 -43.52
N ALA A 124 -24.00 -15.87 -42.86
CA ALA A 124 -24.72 -14.92 -41.99
C ALA A 124 -23.88 -14.52 -40.77
N MET A 125 -23.10 -15.46 -40.21
CA MET A 125 -22.14 -15.16 -39.14
C MET A 125 -21.01 -14.26 -39.65
N ARG A 126 -20.48 -14.49 -40.87
CA ARG A 126 -19.45 -13.64 -41.48
C ARG A 126 -19.93 -12.20 -41.60
N ASP A 127 -21.14 -12.01 -42.11
CA ASP A 127 -21.71 -10.68 -42.31
C ASP A 127 -21.97 -9.97 -40.97
N ARG A 128 -22.45 -10.72 -39.96
CA ARG A 128 -22.61 -10.21 -38.59
C ARG A 128 -21.28 -9.76 -37.99
N LEU A 129 -20.27 -10.63 -38.00
CA LEU A 129 -18.94 -10.32 -37.46
C LEU A 129 -18.32 -9.12 -38.18
N ASN A 130 -18.43 -9.07 -39.50
CA ASN A 130 -17.87 -7.96 -40.28
C ASN A 130 -18.51 -6.62 -39.90
N ARG A 131 -19.85 -6.57 -39.76
CA ARG A 131 -20.57 -5.37 -39.33
C ARG A 131 -20.17 -4.95 -37.91
N THR A 132 -20.25 -5.87 -36.96
CA THR A 132 -19.93 -5.57 -35.55
C THR A 132 -18.47 -5.15 -35.37
N THR A 133 -17.53 -5.76 -36.09
CA THR A 133 -16.11 -5.37 -36.02
C THR A 133 -15.89 -3.93 -36.50
N VAL A 134 -16.53 -3.52 -37.60
CA VAL A 134 -16.43 -2.13 -38.08
C VAL A 134 -16.99 -1.13 -37.07
N GLU A 135 -18.12 -1.46 -36.43
CA GLU A 135 -18.74 -0.63 -35.39
C GLU A 135 -17.84 -0.51 -34.15
N GLN A 136 -17.32 -1.63 -33.64
CA GLN A 136 -16.41 -1.64 -32.49
C GLN A 136 -15.11 -0.89 -32.79
N MET A 137 -14.50 -1.10 -33.96
CA MET A 137 -13.30 -0.37 -34.38
C MET A 137 -13.53 1.15 -34.39
N ALA A 138 -14.67 1.61 -34.92
CA ALA A 138 -15.01 3.03 -34.94
C ALA A 138 -15.19 3.61 -33.54
N HIS A 139 -15.81 2.85 -32.63
CA HIS A 139 -15.95 3.25 -31.22
C HIS A 139 -14.59 3.33 -30.52
N ILE A 140 -13.77 2.28 -30.66
CA ILE A 140 -12.40 2.22 -30.11
C ILE A 140 -11.57 3.40 -30.61
N LYS A 141 -11.60 3.70 -31.92
CA LYS A 141 -10.94 4.88 -32.49
C LYS A 141 -11.38 6.16 -31.77
N LYS A 142 -12.69 6.37 -31.60
CA LYS A 142 -13.21 7.57 -30.92
C LYS A 142 -12.70 7.68 -29.48
N VAL A 143 -12.73 6.59 -28.73
CA VAL A 143 -12.22 6.54 -27.34
C VAL A 143 -10.72 6.85 -27.29
N LEU A 144 -9.91 6.16 -28.09
CA LEU A 144 -8.46 6.31 -28.09
C LEU A 144 -8.00 7.68 -28.57
N GLU A 145 -8.62 8.25 -29.61
CA GLU A 145 -8.30 9.60 -30.07
C GLU A 145 -8.72 10.68 -29.07
N THR A 146 -9.81 10.43 -28.32
CA THR A 146 -10.24 11.36 -27.26
C THR A 146 -9.25 11.33 -26.10
N ARG A 147 -8.77 10.14 -25.72
CA ARG A 147 -7.68 9.97 -24.73
C ARG A 147 -6.38 10.61 -25.21
N ALA A 148 -6.03 10.45 -26.49
CA ALA A 148 -4.84 11.06 -27.07
C ALA A 148 -4.91 12.60 -27.07
N ARG A 149 -6.08 13.18 -27.38
CA ARG A 149 -6.31 14.64 -27.26
C ARG A 149 -6.22 15.13 -25.81
N ALA A 150 -6.83 14.40 -24.88
CA ALA A 150 -6.77 14.74 -23.45
C ALA A 150 -5.34 14.69 -22.87
N GLY A 151 -4.48 13.80 -23.39
CA GLY A 151 -3.07 13.74 -23.01
C GLY A 151 -2.15 14.76 -23.70
N ALA A 152 -2.64 15.50 -24.70
CA ALA A 152 -1.81 16.40 -25.52
C ALA A 152 -1.89 17.89 -25.10
N GLU A 153 -2.88 18.30 -24.32
CA GLU A 153 -3.06 19.70 -23.90
C GLU A 153 -2.94 19.85 -22.37
N TYR A 154 -1.82 20.39 -21.88
CA TYR A 154 -1.72 20.90 -20.52
C TYR A 154 -2.62 22.14 -20.38
N GLY A 155 -3.73 22.02 -19.65
CA GLY A 155 -4.68 23.12 -19.44
C GLY A 155 -5.61 22.88 -18.24
N PRO A 156 -6.50 23.84 -17.90
CA PRO A 156 -7.38 23.75 -16.73
C PRO A 156 -8.32 22.53 -16.72
N GLY A 157 -8.51 21.86 -17.85
CA GLY A 157 -9.33 20.64 -17.99
C GLY A 157 -8.53 19.33 -18.01
N ASP A 158 -7.20 19.38 -17.95
CA ASP A 158 -6.37 18.16 -17.87
C ASP A 158 -6.49 17.53 -16.48
N LEU A 159 -7.11 16.35 -16.43
CA LEU A 159 -7.30 15.58 -15.20
C LEU A 159 -5.98 15.20 -14.51
N HIS A 160 -4.89 15.03 -15.28
CA HIS A 160 -3.57 14.73 -14.72
C HIS A 160 -2.95 15.97 -14.08
N ALA A 161 -2.99 17.12 -14.75
CA ALA A 161 -2.57 18.39 -14.15
C ALA A 161 -3.42 18.75 -12.92
N GLN A 162 -4.73 18.52 -12.95
CA GLN A 162 -5.61 18.72 -11.79
C GLN A 162 -5.26 17.78 -10.64
N ARG A 163 -4.98 16.50 -10.92
CA ARG A 163 -4.54 15.55 -9.90
C ARG A 163 -3.19 15.93 -9.31
N LEU A 164 -2.24 16.39 -10.14
CA LEU A 164 -0.94 16.88 -9.66
C LEU A 164 -1.12 18.13 -8.80
N LEU A 165 -1.99 19.06 -9.20
CA LEU A 165 -2.33 20.24 -8.39
C LEU A 165 -2.93 19.82 -7.05
N TYR A 166 -3.85 18.86 -7.04
CA TYR A 166 -4.44 18.33 -5.82
C TYR A 166 -3.38 17.73 -4.87
N LEU A 167 -2.49 16.89 -5.40
CA LEU A 167 -1.37 16.33 -4.64
C LEU A 167 -0.40 17.42 -4.14
N THR A 168 -0.13 18.44 -4.95
CA THR A 168 0.67 19.61 -4.57
C THR A 168 -0.01 20.45 -3.48
N CYS A 169 -1.33 20.38 -3.35
CA CYS A 169 -2.07 20.98 -2.25
C CYS A 169 -1.99 20.15 -0.96
N GLY A 170 -1.46 18.92 -1.00
CA GLY A 170 -1.37 17.98 0.12
C GLY A 170 -0.99 18.61 1.47
N PRO A 171 0.17 19.30 1.60
CA PRO A 171 0.56 19.92 2.87
C PRO A 171 -0.45 20.96 3.39
N ARG A 172 -1.09 21.71 2.49
CA ARG A 172 -2.13 22.69 2.84
C ARG A 172 -3.43 22.02 3.26
N LEU A 173 -3.80 20.92 2.60
CA LEU A 173 -4.97 20.11 2.97
C LEU A 173 -4.76 19.40 4.30
N ALA A 174 -3.55 18.90 4.58
CA ALA A 174 -3.20 18.34 5.88
C ALA A 174 -3.38 19.40 6.99
N ALA A 175 -2.88 20.63 6.78
CA ALA A 175 -3.11 21.72 7.73
C ALA A 175 -4.61 22.02 7.95
N VAL A 176 -5.45 21.96 6.91
CA VAL A 176 -6.90 22.11 7.06
C VAL A 176 -7.48 21.01 7.96
N VAL A 177 -7.10 19.75 7.73
CA VAL A 177 -7.55 18.60 8.54
C VAL A 177 -7.10 18.76 10.00
N THR A 178 -5.84 19.10 10.23
CA THR A 178 -5.29 19.32 11.56
C THR A 178 -5.99 20.46 12.28
N THR A 179 -6.23 21.60 11.62
CA THR A 179 -6.94 22.73 12.25
C THR A 179 -8.38 22.37 12.61
N LEU A 180 -9.08 21.57 11.80
CA LEU A 180 -10.43 21.08 12.17
C LEU A 180 -10.39 20.20 13.43
N ALA A 181 -9.37 19.33 13.52
CA ALA A 181 -9.15 18.44 14.66
C ALA A 181 -8.81 19.22 15.94
N GLU A 182 -7.86 20.15 15.88
CA GLU A 182 -7.45 20.98 17.03
C GLU A 182 -8.58 21.85 17.57
N LEU A 183 -9.43 22.37 16.69
CA LEU A 183 -10.58 23.20 17.05
C LEU A 183 -11.82 22.40 17.46
N GLY A 184 -11.77 21.06 17.40
CA GLY A 184 -12.90 20.20 17.77
C GLY A 184 -14.15 20.38 16.88
N ILE A 185 -13.99 20.86 15.65
CA ILE A 185 -15.11 21.22 14.76
C ILE A 185 -15.99 20.00 14.43
N VAL A 186 -15.36 18.83 14.27
CA VAL A 186 -16.07 17.57 13.99
C VAL A 186 -16.98 17.19 15.16
N ASP A 187 -16.49 17.31 16.39
CA ASP A 187 -17.29 17.01 17.57
C ASP A 187 -18.44 18.02 17.75
N LEU A 188 -18.21 19.30 17.46
CA LEU A 188 -19.23 20.35 17.52
C LEU A 188 -20.38 20.13 16.52
N THR A 189 -20.11 19.45 15.41
CA THR A 189 -21.08 19.14 14.35
C THR A 189 -21.65 17.72 14.42
N ALA A 190 -21.23 16.90 15.39
CA ALA A 190 -21.73 15.54 15.65
C ALA A 190 -23.25 15.47 15.87
N GLY A 191 -23.84 16.53 16.43
CA GLY A 191 -25.28 16.64 16.71
C GLY A 191 -26.13 17.11 15.51
N GLY A 192 -25.52 17.27 14.33
CA GLY A 192 -26.16 17.75 13.11
C GLY A 192 -25.66 19.13 12.67
N PRO A 193 -26.26 19.68 11.59
CA PRO A 193 -25.77 20.90 10.96
C PRO A 193 -25.79 22.13 11.88
N ARG A 194 -24.73 22.93 11.84
CA ARG A 194 -24.52 24.12 12.67
C ARG A 194 -24.21 25.35 11.82
N GLY A 195 -24.60 26.53 12.29
CA GLY A 195 -24.24 27.79 11.62
C GLY A 195 -22.79 28.18 11.90
N VAL A 196 -22.13 28.89 10.97
CA VAL A 196 -20.74 29.34 11.16
C VAL A 196 -20.58 30.21 12.41
N ALA A 197 -21.51 31.12 12.67
CA ALA A 197 -21.45 31.99 13.85
C ALA A 197 -21.47 31.21 15.16
N GLU A 198 -22.31 30.17 15.24
CA GLU A 198 -22.43 29.27 16.39
C GLU A 198 -21.17 28.42 16.58
N LEU A 199 -20.61 27.89 15.49
CA LEU A 199 -19.35 27.15 15.52
C LEU A 199 -18.17 28.05 15.93
N ALA A 200 -18.14 29.29 15.44
CA ALA A 200 -17.10 30.26 15.77
C ALA A 200 -17.12 30.65 17.24
N GLU A 201 -18.31 30.87 17.80
CA GLU A 201 -18.48 31.11 19.25
C GLU A 201 -18.01 29.90 20.07
N SER A 202 -18.43 28.69 19.69
CA SER A 202 -18.11 27.46 20.43
C SER A 202 -16.63 27.06 20.37
N SER A 203 -15.96 27.37 19.26
CA SER A 203 -14.54 27.05 19.03
C SER A 203 -13.59 28.21 19.35
N GLY A 204 -14.11 29.39 19.73
CA GLY A 204 -13.30 30.58 19.99
C GLY A 204 -12.59 31.13 18.75
N THR A 205 -13.20 31.03 17.57
CA THR A 205 -12.57 31.41 16.28
C THR A 205 -13.20 32.64 15.63
N HIS A 206 -12.51 33.22 14.65
CA HIS A 206 -13.05 34.32 13.85
C HIS A 206 -14.03 33.79 12.79
N PRO A 207 -15.29 34.29 12.72
CA PRO A 207 -16.33 33.71 11.85
C PRO A 207 -15.97 33.63 10.36
N ASP A 208 -15.40 34.69 9.77
CA ASP A 208 -15.00 34.66 8.34
C ASP A 208 -13.86 33.67 8.08
N ALA A 209 -12.91 33.55 9.02
CA ALA A 209 -11.78 32.66 8.86
C ALA A 209 -12.24 31.20 8.98
N LEU A 210 -13.11 30.92 9.95
CA LEU A 210 -13.74 29.61 10.10
C LEU A 210 -14.57 29.24 8.87
N TYR A 211 -15.39 30.15 8.33
CA TYR A 211 -16.13 29.90 7.10
C TYR A 211 -15.21 29.50 5.94
N ARG A 212 -14.09 30.20 5.76
CA ARG A 212 -13.12 29.89 4.70
C ARG A 212 -12.47 28.52 4.88
N LEU A 213 -12.17 28.13 6.13
CA LEU A 213 -11.69 26.79 6.49
C LEU A 213 -12.75 25.74 6.16
N LEU A 214 -13.97 25.92 6.65
CA LEU A 214 -15.10 25.00 6.46
C LEU A 214 -15.45 24.80 4.98
N ARG A 215 -15.46 25.88 4.18
CA ARG A 215 -15.68 25.82 2.73
C ARG A 215 -14.58 25.04 2.00
N CYS A 216 -13.33 25.18 2.44
CA CYS A 216 -12.21 24.38 1.92
C CYS A 216 -12.35 22.90 2.32
N ALA A 217 -12.67 22.63 3.58
CA ALA A 217 -12.93 21.27 4.06
C ALA A 217 -14.11 20.61 3.33
N ALA A 218 -15.12 21.39 2.96
CA ALA A 218 -16.25 20.91 2.18
C ALA A 218 -15.88 20.56 0.73
N SER A 219 -14.96 21.28 0.10
CA SER A 219 -14.53 20.97 -1.27
C SER A 219 -13.73 19.68 -1.38
N VAL A 220 -13.16 19.19 -0.29
CA VAL A 220 -12.48 17.89 -0.20
C VAL A 220 -13.30 16.82 0.52
N GLY A 221 -14.58 17.10 0.78
CA GLY A 221 -15.54 16.13 1.30
C GLY A 221 -15.35 15.75 2.77
N ILE A 222 -14.64 16.54 3.57
CA ILE A 222 -14.57 16.34 5.03
C ILE A 222 -15.82 16.90 5.70
N MET A 223 -16.22 18.11 5.29
CA MET A 223 -17.44 18.78 5.74
C MET A 223 -18.45 18.88 4.58
N ALA A 224 -19.69 19.29 4.86
CA ALA A 224 -20.67 19.63 3.85
C ALA A 224 -21.35 20.96 4.19
N GLU A 225 -21.40 21.86 3.22
CA GLU A 225 -22.19 23.10 3.30
C GLU A 225 -23.59 22.84 2.75
N ARG A 226 -24.61 23.10 3.55
CA ARG A 226 -26.01 22.96 3.16
C ARG A 226 -26.51 24.21 2.44
N PRO A 227 -27.60 24.12 1.66
CA PRO A 227 -28.18 25.29 0.98
C PRO A 227 -28.61 26.44 1.91
N ASP A 228 -28.83 26.15 3.20
CA ASP A 228 -29.16 27.13 4.24
C ASP A 228 -27.91 27.77 4.90
N GLY A 229 -26.70 27.47 4.39
CA GLY A 229 -25.43 28.01 4.89
C GLY A 229 -24.91 27.36 6.17
N ARG A 230 -25.55 26.27 6.63
CA ARG A 230 -25.08 25.49 7.79
C ARG A 230 -24.10 24.40 7.35
N PHE A 231 -23.19 24.03 8.23
CA PHE A 231 -22.18 23.01 7.99
C PHE A 231 -22.44 21.75 8.82
N GLU A 232 -22.22 20.59 8.24
CA GLU A 232 -22.25 19.29 8.92
C GLU A 232 -21.02 18.44 8.57
N SER A 233 -20.65 17.50 9.44
CA SER A 233 -19.64 16.49 9.16
C SER A 233 -20.12 15.48 8.13
N THR A 234 -19.21 15.03 7.27
CA THR A 234 -19.45 13.88 6.38
C THR A 234 -19.01 12.58 7.05
N PRO A 235 -19.31 11.41 6.48
CA PRO A 235 -18.75 10.14 6.95
C PRO A 235 -17.21 10.10 6.99
N LEU A 236 -16.51 10.90 6.17
CA LEU A 236 -15.04 10.98 6.20
C LEU A 236 -14.55 11.62 7.51
N ALA A 237 -15.25 12.63 8.01
CA ALA A 237 -14.88 13.32 9.25
C ALA A 237 -15.06 12.43 10.50
N GLU A 238 -15.86 11.35 10.44
CA GLU A 238 -16.03 10.44 11.58
C GLU A 238 -14.71 9.82 12.06
N GLY A 239 -13.73 9.67 11.15
CA GLY A 239 -12.38 9.21 11.50
C GLY A 239 -11.59 10.19 12.37
N LEU A 240 -12.05 11.44 12.54
CA LEU A 240 -11.39 12.47 13.36
C LEU A 240 -12.04 12.65 14.74
N ARG A 241 -13.12 11.92 15.05
CA ARG A 241 -13.81 12.04 16.33
C ARG A 241 -13.00 11.44 17.46
N ALA A 242 -12.90 12.14 18.58
CA ALA A 242 -12.12 11.67 19.73
C ALA A 242 -12.79 10.48 20.47
N ASP A 243 -14.10 10.32 20.37
CA ASP A 243 -14.89 9.31 21.09
C ASP A 243 -15.00 7.96 20.36
N ARG A 244 -14.45 7.86 19.15
CA ARG A 244 -14.57 6.66 18.32
C ARG A 244 -13.44 5.65 18.59
N PRO A 245 -13.76 4.36 18.74
CA PRO A 245 -12.78 3.30 18.52
C PRO A 245 -12.17 3.49 17.12
N TYR A 246 -10.84 3.36 17.00
CA TYR A 246 -10.11 3.50 15.73
C TYR A 246 -10.06 4.93 15.13
N SER A 247 -10.14 5.97 15.98
CA SER A 247 -9.99 7.36 15.54
C SER A 247 -8.61 7.67 14.97
N LEU A 248 -8.53 8.19 13.75
CA LEU A 248 -7.29 8.69 13.13
C LEU A 248 -6.79 10.02 13.72
N LEU A 249 -7.52 10.60 14.68
CA LEU A 249 -7.16 11.87 15.32
C LEU A 249 -5.71 11.90 15.84
N PRO A 250 -5.21 10.89 16.59
CA PRO A 250 -3.82 10.91 17.08
C PRO A 250 -2.81 10.93 15.93
N LEU A 251 -3.06 10.20 14.84
CA LEU A 251 -2.19 10.18 13.67
C LEU A 251 -2.16 11.54 12.97
N VAL A 252 -3.32 12.17 12.79
CA VAL A 252 -3.44 13.51 12.18
C VAL A 252 -2.66 14.57 12.97
N LEU A 253 -2.78 14.55 14.30
CA LEU A 253 -2.07 15.49 15.17
C LEU A 253 -0.56 15.17 15.23
N TYR A 254 -0.18 13.90 15.15
CA TYR A 254 1.21 13.47 15.02
C TYR A 254 1.86 13.97 13.73
N SER A 255 1.20 13.79 12.58
CA SER A 255 1.71 14.24 11.29
C SER A 255 1.90 15.76 11.21
N ALA A 256 1.23 16.53 12.07
CA ALA A 256 1.38 17.97 12.18
C ALA A 256 2.52 18.42 13.10
N GLN A 257 3.14 17.50 13.85
CA GLN A 257 4.19 17.87 14.80
C GLN A 257 5.40 18.53 14.09
N PRO A 258 6.07 19.50 14.72
CA PRO A 258 7.21 20.19 14.12
C PRO A 258 8.33 19.24 13.72
N PHE A 259 8.63 18.21 14.53
CA PHE A 259 9.67 17.23 14.21
C PHE A 259 9.33 16.38 12.98
N VAL A 260 8.05 16.14 12.69
CA VAL A 260 7.60 15.47 11.45
C VAL A 260 7.64 16.44 10.28
N THR A 261 6.95 17.58 10.40
CA THR A 261 6.77 18.53 9.28
C THR A 261 8.08 19.17 8.82
N LYS A 262 8.99 19.52 9.74
CA LYS A 262 10.31 20.06 9.39
C LYS A 262 11.17 19.02 8.66
N SER A 263 11.16 17.78 9.15
CA SER A 263 11.95 16.68 8.56
C SER A 263 11.44 16.34 7.15
N TYR A 264 10.13 16.27 6.96
CA TYR A 264 9.52 16.13 5.63
C TYR A 264 9.82 17.31 4.70
N GLY A 265 9.94 18.53 5.23
CA GLY A 265 10.43 19.69 4.49
C GLY A 265 11.85 19.52 3.94
N ALA A 266 12.64 18.61 4.53
CA ALA A 266 13.97 18.23 4.10
C ALA A 266 14.05 16.84 3.43
N LEU A 267 12.93 16.22 3.03
CA LEU A 267 12.90 14.88 2.37
C LEU A 267 13.88 14.74 1.19
N THR A 268 14.11 15.82 0.42
CA THR A 268 15.08 15.80 -0.69
C THR A 268 16.50 15.45 -0.22
N HIS A 269 16.87 15.79 1.02
CA HIS A 269 18.12 15.37 1.63
C HIS A 269 18.19 13.85 1.69
N SER A 270 17.22 13.20 2.33
CA SER A 270 17.19 11.74 2.48
C SER A 270 17.21 11.01 1.16
N VAL A 271 16.49 11.51 0.14
CA VAL A 271 16.53 10.90 -1.21
C VAL A 271 17.91 11.03 -1.86
N ARG A 272 18.67 12.09 -1.56
CA ARG A 272 20.01 12.31 -2.14
C ARG A 272 21.11 11.54 -1.40
N THR A 273 20.95 11.33 -0.10
CA THR A 273 22.03 10.81 0.76
C THR A 273 21.76 9.41 1.28
N GLY A 274 20.50 8.98 1.36
CA GLY A 274 20.08 7.79 2.11
C GLY A 274 19.95 8.01 3.62
N GLU A 275 20.24 9.22 4.12
CA GLU A 275 20.30 9.54 5.55
C GLU A 275 19.02 10.23 6.05
N PRO A 276 18.67 10.13 7.35
CA PRO A 276 17.47 10.77 7.89
C PRO A 276 17.52 12.30 7.76
N ALA A 277 16.37 12.90 7.46
CA ALA A 277 16.23 14.34 7.29
C ALA A 277 16.19 15.10 8.64
N THR A 278 16.10 14.39 9.77
CA THR A 278 16.06 15.00 11.10
C THR A 278 17.35 15.74 11.42
N VAL A 279 18.51 15.24 10.98
CA VAL A 279 19.80 15.90 11.25
C VAL A 279 19.84 17.31 10.65
N PRO A 280 19.59 17.53 9.34
CA PRO A 280 19.54 18.88 8.80
C PRO A 280 18.31 19.69 9.24
N ALA A 281 17.20 19.06 9.62
CA ALA A 281 15.94 19.75 9.97
C ALA A 281 15.84 20.16 11.46
N LEU A 282 16.38 19.34 12.36
CA LEU A 282 16.25 19.43 13.81
C LEU A 282 17.61 19.63 14.51
N GLY A 283 18.72 19.32 13.84
CA GLY A 283 20.08 19.46 14.37
C GLY A 283 20.67 18.19 14.98
N SER A 284 19.89 17.11 15.08
CA SER A 284 20.29 15.82 15.65
C SER A 284 19.48 14.67 15.03
N ASP A 285 19.89 13.43 15.30
CA ASP A 285 19.03 12.27 15.05
C ASP A 285 17.77 12.34 15.93
N ILE A 286 16.71 11.64 15.52
CA ILE A 286 15.40 11.75 16.18
C ILE A 286 15.40 11.31 17.64
N TRP A 287 16.21 10.30 17.99
CA TRP A 287 16.24 9.77 19.35
C TRP A 287 16.90 10.76 20.30
N ARG A 288 18.04 11.31 19.88
CA ARG A 288 18.71 12.40 20.60
C ARG A 288 17.84 13.65 20.68
N TYR A 289 17.12 14.00 19.61
CA TYR A 289 16.17 15.11 19.64
C TYR A 289 15.11 14.93 20.74
N PHE A 290 14.54 13.73 20.89
CA PHE A 290 13.57 13.45 21.95
C PHE A 290 14.16 13.47 23.37
N GLU A 291 15.46 13.19 23.53
CA GLU A 291 16.15 13.38 24.79
C GLU A 291 16.40 14.86 25.11
N GLU A 292 16.72 15.67 24.09
CA GLU A 292 16.93 17.12 24.20
C GLU A 292 15.61 17.89 24.36
N VAL A 293 14.49 17.36 23.84
CA VAL A 293 13.14 17.91 23.93
C VAL A 293 12.16 16.85 24.51
N PRO A 294 12.18 16.63 25.84
CA PRO A 294 11.42 15.54 26.46
C PRO A 294 9.90 15.61 26.29
N GLU A 295 9.35 16.81 26.06
CA GLU A 295 7.92 16.97 25.76
C GLU A 295 7.53 16.28 24.44
N ASP A 296 8.31 16.52 23.39
CA ASP A 296 8.10 15.90 22.07
C ASP A 296 8.34 14.39 22.15
N GLY A 297 9.35 13.95 22.89
CA GLY A 297 9.59 12.54 23.16
C GLY A 297 8.40 11.87 23.85
N ALA A 298 7.88 12.47 24.93
CA ALA A 298 6.71 11.96 25.62
C ALA A 298 5.44 11.99 24.73
N TYR A 299 5.31 12.99 23.85
CA TYR A 299 4.22 13.05 22.87
C TYR A 299 4.33 11.90 21.85
N PHE A 300 5.53 11.66 21.31
CA PHE A 300 5.81 10.55 20.41
C PHE A 300 5.44 9.20 21.05
N ASP A 301 5.96 8.94 22.25
CA ASP A 301 5.75 7.66 22.95
C ASP A 301 4.26 7.39 23.23
N ARG A 302 3.51 8.42 23.66
CA ARG A 302 2.05 8.32 23.86
C ARG A 302 1.31 8.04 22.55
N THR A 303 1.65 8.77 21.48
CA THR A 303 0.97 8.62 20.20
C THR A 303 1.20 7.23 19.60
N MET A 304 2.43 6.73 19.61
CA MET A 304 2.75 5.38 19.12
C MET A 304 2.07 4.29 19.95
N THR A 305 1.93 4.51 21.26
CA THR A 305 1.13 3.65 22.13
C THR A 305 -0.32 3.57 21.66
N ASP A 306 -0.97 4.71 21.44
CA ASP A 306 -2.39 4.76 21.09
C ASP A 306 -2.69 4.19 19.70
N LEU A 307 -1.84 4.50 18.70
CA LEU A 307 -1.94 3.91 17.36
C LEU A 307 -1.73 2.39 17.39
N GLY A 308 -0.86 1.91 18.28
CA GLY A 308 -0.57 0.49 18.45
C GLY A 308 -1.73 -0.33 19.03
N ARG A 309 -2.71 0.29 19.71
CA ARG A 309 -3.80 -0.42 20.41
C ARG A 309 -4.76 -1.12 19.47
N TRP A 310 -5.01 -0.56 18.29
CA TRP A 310 -6.09 -0.98 17.40
C TRP A 310 -5.93 -2.40 16.88
N GLU A 311 -4.71 -2.78 16.57
CA GLU A 311 -4.40 -4.09 16.00
C GLU A 311 -3.97 -5.11 17.07
N THR A 312 -3.89 -4.69 18.34
CA THR A 312 -3.36 -5.54 19.43
C THR A 312 -4.08 -6.87 19.50
N ASP A 313 -5.41 -6.90 19.47
CA ASP A 313 -6.15 -8.15 19.60
C ASP A 313 -5.90 -9.10 18.42
N ARG A 314 -5.87 -8.57 17.19
CA ARG A 314 -5.58 -9.36 15.98
C ARG A 314 -4.15 -9.89 15.99
N HIS A 315 -3.19 -9.08 16.42
CA HIS A 315 -1.80 -9.51 16.56
C HIS A 315 -1.66 -10.59 17.64
N LEU A 316 -2.35 -10.46 18.78
CA LEU A 316 -2.31 -11.46 19.83
C LEU A 316 -3.02 -12.77 19.45
N ASP A 317 -4.02 -12.74 18.57
CA ASP A 317 -4.61 -13.95 17.99
C ASP A 317 -3.58 -14.76 17.18
N ALA A 318 -2.65 -14.07 16.50
CA ALA A 318 -1.55 -14.71 15.77
C ALA A 318 -0.43 -15.19 16.70
N VAL A 319 -0.02 -14.35 17.67
CA VAL A 319 1.03 -14.68 18.65
C VAL A 319 0.60 -15.85 19.54
N ARG A 320 -0.68 -15.92 19.94
CA ARG A 320 -1.22 -16.89 20.92
C ARG A 320 -0.35 -16.96 22.18
N PRO A 321 -0.34 -15.87 22.97
CA PRO A 321 0.57 -15.70 24.12
C PRO A 321 0.38 -16.76 25.22
N GLU A 322 -0.78 -17.42 25.27
CA GLU A 322 -1.14 -18.45 26.24
C GLU A 322 -0.27 -19.71 26.13
N ARG A 323 0.50 -19.84 25.05
CA ARG A 323 1.46 -20.93 24.82
C ARG A 323 2.79 -20.74 25.56
N PHE A 324 3.04 -19.58 26.15
CA PHE A 324 4.34 -19.20 26.69
C PHE A 324 4.23 -18.89 28.19
N SER A 325 5.26 -19.27 28.96
CA SER A 325 5.29 -19.01 30.41
C SER A 325 5.98 -17.67 30.72
N ARG A 326 6.92 -17.25 29.87
CA ARG A 326 7.65 -16.00 30.03
C ARG A 326 7.85 -15.28 28.70
N ILE A 327 7.32 -14.06 28.59
CA ILE A 327 7.26 -13.28 27.34
C ILE A 327 8.09 -11.99 27.49
N ALA A 328 9.09 -11.80 26.65
CA ALA A 328 9.85 -10.57 26.54
C ALA A 328 9.28 -9.65 25.46
N ASP A 329 8.96 -8.42 25.82
CA ASP A 329 8.62 -7.33 24.91
C ASP A 329 9.82 -6.37 24.84
N LEU A 330 10.54 -6.43 23.72
CA LEU A 330 11.80 -5.72 23.51
C LEU A 330 11.51 -4.41 22.77
N GLY A 331 11.75 -3.26 23.39
CA GLY A 331 11.27 -1.97 22.88
C GLY A 331 9.76 -1.84 23.01
N GLY A 332 9.18 -2.39 24.09
CA GLY A 332 7.73 -2.48 24.29
C GLY A 332 7.05 -1.16 24.68
N GLY A 333 7.77 -0.03 24.65
CA GLY A 333 7.28 1.27 25.11
C GLY A 333 6.77 1.21 26.55
N HIS A 334 5.56 1.73 26.78
CA HIS A 334 4.92 1.71 28.09
C HIS A 334 4.34 0.33 28.49
N GLY A 335 4.52 -0.71 27.68
CA GLY A 335 4.11 -2.09 28.01
C GLY A 335 2.64 -2.44 27.74
N HIS A 336 1.94 -1.66 26.91
CA HIS A 336 0.53 -1.94 26.58
C HIS A 336 0.32 -3.27 25.84
N PHE A 337 1.21 -3.60 24.91
CA PHE A 337 1.11 -4.84 24.14
C PHE A 337 1.37 -6.05 25.04
N LEU A 338 2.46 -6.02 25.82
CA LEU A 338 2.73 -7.01 26.88
C LEU A 338 1.56 -7.13 27.87
N ALA A 339 0.95 -6.01 28.27
CA ALA A 339 -0.18 -6.03 29.18
C ALA A 339 -1.39 -6.77 28.62
N ALA A 340 -1.72 -6.53 27.35
CA ALA A 340 -2.77 -7.25 26.65
C ALA A 340 -2.42 -8.74 26.49
N ALA A 341 -1.16 -9.08 26.19
CA ALA A 341 -0.70 -10.47 26.08
C ALA A 341 -0.87 -11.23 27.41
N LEU A 342 -0.39 -10.66 28.52
CA LEU A 342 -0.46 -11.30 29.84
C LEU A 342 -1.88 -11.33 30.43
N ARG A 343 -2.80 -10.51 29.93
CA ARG A 343 -4.23 -10.63 30.26
C ARG A 343 -4.85 -11.89 29.65
N ARG A 344 -4.39 -12.30 28.47
CA ARG A 344 -4.84 -13.55 27.84
C ARG A 344 -4.12 -14.77 28.41
N ALA A 345 -2.88 -14.60 28.86
CA ALA A 345 -2.06 -15.62 29.52
C ALA A 345 -1.96 -15.36 31.05
N PRO A 346 -2.95 -15.76 31.87
CA PRO A 346 -2.99 -15.42 33.30
C PRO A 346 -1.84 -16.03 34.11
N ASP A 347 -1.32 -17.18 33.69
CA ASP A 347 -0.22 -17.88 34.37
C ASP A 347 1.18 -17.44 33.90
N ALA A 348 1.25 -16.60 32.85
CA ALA A 348 2.52 -16.12 32.31
C ALA A 348 3.06 -14.92 33.08
N SER A 349 4.39 -14.78 33.03
CA SER A 349 5.12 -13.58 33.44
C SER A 349 5.70 -12.84 32.23
N GLY A 350 6.02 -11.56 32.40
CA GLY A 350 6.58 -10.74 31.34
C GLY A 350 7.94 -10.13 31.69
N VAL A 351 8.69 -9.80 30.65
CA VAL A 351 9.83 -8.89 30.71
C VAL A 351 9.55 -7.72 29.77
N LEU A 352 9.54 -6.50 30.29
CA LEU A 352 9.47 -5.28 29.48
C LEU A 352 10.88 -4.69 29.42
N PHE A 353 11.46 -4.60 28.23
CA PHE A 353 12.76 -3.97 28.01
C PHE A 353 12.57 -2.66 27.25
N GLU A 354 13.06 -1.56 27.80
CA GLU A 354 12.96 -0.23 27.20
C GLU A 354 14.07 0.71 27.68
N ARG A 355 14.21 1.84 27.00
CA ARG A 355 15.10 2.94 27.39
C ARG A 355 14.73 3.46 28.79
N PRO A 356 15.71 3.95 29.57
CA PRO A 356 15.48 4.41 30.94
C PRO A 356 14.37 5.45 31.09
N GLY A 357 14.23 6.40 30.15
CA GLY A 357 13.20 7.45 30.20
C GLY A 357 11.77 6.93 29.99
N VAL A 358 11.61 5.92 29.14
CA VAL A 358 10.31 5.34 28.78
C VAL A 358 9.84 4.38 29.88
N ILE A 359 10.74 3.51 30.33
CA ILE A 359 10.39 2.47 31.30
C ILE A 359 10.01 3.03 32.68
N ALA A 360 10.50 4.22 33.02
CA ALA A 360 10.11 4.96 34.22
C ALA A 360 8.60 5.28 34.24
N GLN A 361 7.95 5.33 33.08
CA GLN A 361 6.52 5.62 32.94
C GLN A 361 5.65 4.35 32.81
N ALA A 362 6.26 3.18 32.59
CA ALA A 362 5.54 1.92 32.36
C ALA A 362 4.74 1.45 33.60
N ASP A 363 5.22 1.73 34.81
CA ASP A 363 4.57 1.27 36.05
C ASP A 363 3.12 1.72 36.19
N GLY A 364 2.77 2.91 35.67
CA GLY A 364 1.39 3.40 35.66
C GLY A 364 0.48 2.49 34.85
N VAL A 365 0.86 2.23 33.60
CA VAL A 365 0.15 1.36 32.65
C VAL A 365 0.03 -0.07 33.17
N LEU A 366 1.14 -0.64 33.65
CA LEU A 366 1.17 -2.01 34.15
C LEU A 366 0.27 -2.17 35.39
N ARG A 367 0.18 -1.15 36.25
CA ARG A 367 -0.69 -1.14 37.43
C ARG A 367 -2.16 -0.99 37.05
N GLU A 368 -2.48 -0.12 36.09
CA GLU A 368 -3.85 0.03 35.55
C GLU A 368 -4.39 -1.29 35.00
N HIS A 369 -3.52 -2.08 34.37
CA HIS A 369 -3.87 -3.41 33.88
C HIS A 369 -3.77 -4.53 34.93
N GLY A 370 -3.34 -4.23 36.16
CA GLY A 370 -3.26 -5.21 37.25
C GLY A 370 -2.16 -6.26 37.09
N ILE A 371 -1.11 -5.98 36.31
CA ILE A 371 -0.07 -6.95 35.95
C ILE A 371 1.33 -6.58 36.44
N LEU A 372 1.49 -5.45 37.12
CA LEU A 372 2.78 -4.89 37.55
C LEU A 372 3.70 -5.94 38.20
N GLU A 373 3.18 -6.72 39.15
CA GLU A 373 3.96 -7.73 39.89
C GLU A 373 4.39 -8.94 39.04
N ARG A 374 3.78 -9.13 37.86
CA ARG A 374 4.13 -10.20 36.92
C ARG A 374 5.14 -9.76 35.86
N VAL A 375 5.52 -8.48 35.85
CA VAL A 375 6.42 -7.92 34.83
C VAL A 375 7.73 -7.47 35.44
N THR A 376 8.82 -8.10 35.00
CA THR A 376 10.17 -7.57 35.23
C THR A 376 10.41 -6.43 34.25
N ARG A 377 10.71 -5.22 34.74
CA ARG A 377 11.11 -4.10 33.88
C ARG A 377 12.63 -4.00 33.80
N ILE A 378 13.21 -3.95 32.61
CA ILE A 378 14.65 -3.81 32.34
C ILE A 378 14.90 -2.50 31.60
N ALA A 379 15.54 -1.55 32.28
CA ALA A 379 15.99 -0.30 31.67
C ALA A 379 17.31 -0.53 30.93
N GLY A 380 17.36 -0.27 29.63
CA GLY A 380 18.58 -0.47 28.85
C GLY A 380 18.47 -0.02 27.41
N ASP A 381 19.58 -0.13 26.70
CA ASP A 381 19.68 0.02 25.25
C ASP A 381 19.66 -1.38 24.62
N LEU A 382 18.82 -1.61 23.61
CA LEU A 382 18.66 -2.91 22.97
C LEU A 382 19.91 -3.39 22.22
N PHE A 383 20.78 -2.47 21.78
CA PHE A 383 21.97 -2.81 21.00
C PHE A 383 23.18 -3.11 21.89
N THR A 384 23.23 -2.53 23.08
CA THR A 384 24.38 -2.65 24.00
C THR A 384 24.04 -3.38 25.29
N GLY A 385 22.75 -3.43 25.66
CA GLY A 385 22.26 -4.06 26.87
C GLY A 385 22.04 -5.57 26.74
N PRO A 386 22.04 -6.31 27.86
CA PRO A 386 21.82 -7.74 27.85
C PRO A 386 20.34 -8.06 27.57
N ILE A 387 20.07 -8.73 26.44
CA ILE A 387 18.75 -9.29 26.13
C ILE A 387 18.45 -10.44 27.12
N PRO A 388 17.25 -10.49 27.73
CA PRO A 388 16.91 -11.51 28.74
C PRO A 388 17.00 -12.94 28.17
N GLU A 389 17.75 -13.81 28.85
CA GLU A 389 18.03 -15.18 28.42
C GLU A 389 17.05 -16.23 28.97
N ASP A 390 15.97 -15.82 29.66
CA ASP A 390 15.07 -16.74 30.38
C ASP A 390 13.62 -16.70 29.86
N CYS A 391 13.40 -16.26 28.62
CA CYS A 391 12.06 -16.15 28.02
C CYS A 391 11.77 -17.23 26.95
N ASP A 392 10.48 -17.57 26.79
CA ASP A 392 9.99 -18.54 25.80
C ASP A 392 9.50 -17.85 24.51
N ALA A 393 9.13 -16.58 24.62
CA ALA A 393 8.74 -15.73 23.50
C ALA A 393 9.42 -14.36 23.60
N TYR A 394 9.87 -13.85 22.47
CA TYR A 394 10.45 -12.52 22.29
C TYR A 394 9.61 -11.77 21.28
N ILE A 395 9.29 -10.50 21.55
CA ILE A 395 8.43 -9.68 20.72
C ILE A 395 9.20 -8.40 20.37
N LEU A 396 9.25 -8.08 19.09
CA LEU A 396 9.75 -6.82 18.53
C LEU A 396 8.60 -6.23 17.72
N LYS A 397 7.90 -5.24 18.28
CA LYS A 397 6.76 -4.59 17.61
C LYS A 397 7.11 -3.16 17.25
N ALA A 398 7.14 -2.84 15.95
CA ALA A 398 7.51 -1.51 15.46
C ALA A 398 8.89 -1.05 16.00
N VAL A 399 9.90 -1.94 15.86
CA VAL A 399 11.26 -1.71 16.40
C VAL A 399 12.28 -1.77 15.28
N LEU A 400 12.34 -2.87 14.53
CA LEU A 400 13.34 -3.15 13.50
C LEU A 400 13.17 -2.24 12.28
N HIS A 401 11.96 -1.76 12.02
CA HIS A 401 11.71 -0.79 10.94
C HIS A 401 12.37 0.58 11.17
N ASN A 402 12.74 0.93 12.41
CA ASN A 402 13.44 2.17 12.73
C ASN A 402 14.93 2.11 12.35
N TRP A 403 15.43 0.94 11.94
CA TRP A 403 16.86 0.69 11.77
C TRP A 403 17.17 0.17 10.36
N PRO A 404 18.34 0.54 9.80
CA PRO A 404 18.83 -0.08 8.58
C PRO A 404 19.22 -1.54 8.81
N ASP A 405 19.52 -2.27 7.73
CA ASP A 405 19.66 -3.73 7.77
C ASP A 405 20.81 -4.22 8.66
N GLY A 406 21.89 -3.46 8.79
CA GLY A 406 23.03 -3.82 9.66
C GLY A 406 22.62 -3.90 11.13
N GLU A 407 22.11 -2.79 11.65
CA GLU A 407 21.67 -2.64 13.04
C GLU A 407 20.49 -3.56 13.35
N ALA A 408 19.50 -3.66 12.45
CA ALA A 408 18.41 -4.61 12.61
C ALA A 408 18.93 -6.06 12.69
N GLY A 409 19.93 -6.40 11.88
CA GLY A 409 20.59 -7.71 11.89
C GLY A 409 21.36 -7.98 13.17
N ASP A 410 22.06 -6.98 13.72
CA ASP A 410 22.78 -7.07 14.99
C ASP A 410 21.82 -7.30 16.17
N LEU A 411 20.70 -6.58 16.22
CA LEU A 411 19.68 -6.79 17.25
C LEU A 411 19.06 -8.19 17.14
N LEU A 412 18.72 -8.63 15.92
CA LEU A 412 18.24 -10.00 15.70
C LEU A 412 19.28 -11.03 16.15
N ALA A 413 20.56 -10.85 15.83
CA ALA A 413 21.63 -11.75 16.28
C ALA A 413 21.77 -11.76 17.81
N ALA A 414 21.60 -10.63 18.48
CA ALA A 414 21.59 -10.55 19.95
C ALA A 414 20.41 -11.31 20.55
N VAL A 415 19.20 -11.18 19.98
CA VAL A 415 18.03 -11.97 20.38
C VAL A 415 18.26 -13.46 20.13
N ARG A 416 18.83 -13.83 18.97
CA ARG A 416 19.19 -15.22 18.67
C ARG A 416 20.13 -15.78 19.72
N LYS A 417 21.16 -15.02 20.10
CA LYS A 417 22.11 -15.43 21.15
C LYS A 417 21.42 -15.65 22.49
N ALA A 418 20.52 -14.76 22.90
CA ALA A 418 19.76 -14.88 24.15
C ALA A 418 18.81 -16.09 24.17
N ILE A 419 18.26 -16.48 23.02
CA ILE A 419 17.45 -17.69 22.88
C ILE A 419 18.28 -18.97 23.16
N GLY A 420 19.52 -19.02 22.66
CA GLY A 420 20.38 -20.21 22.81
C GLY A 420 19.81 -21.44 22.09
N ASP A 421 19.88 -22.61 22.72
CA ASP A 421 19.33 -23.86 22.15
C ASP A 421 17.88 -24.14 22.59
N ARG A 422 17.22 -23.16 23.19
CA ARG A 422 15.84 -23.31 23.68
C ARG A 422 14.85 -23.24 22.54
N ASP A 423 13.71 -23.90 22.72
CA ASP A 423 12.58 -23.86 21.79
C ASP A 423 11.75 -22.56 21.93
N ALA A 424 12.43 -21.41 21.99
CA ALA A 424 11.78 -20.11 22.09
C ALA A 424 11.33 -19.62 20.70
N ARG A 425 10.42 -18.64 20.66
CA ARG A 425 9.99 -17.99 19.41
C ARG A 425 10.26 -16.49 19.43
N LEU A 426 10.65 -15.94 18.28
CA LEU A 426 10.65 -14.51 18.06
C LEU A 426 9.39 -14.15 17.27
N PHE A 427 8.72 -13.08 17.66
CA PHE A 427 7.60 -12.48 16.93
C PHE A 427 7.98 -11.06 16.53
N ILE A 428 7.94 -10.78 15.25
CA ILE A 428 8.10 -9.42 14.72
C ILE A 428 6.73 -8.93 14.27
N VAL A 429 6.36 -7.72 14.69
CA VAL A 429 5.07 -7.11 14.35
C VAL A 429 5.33 -5.80 13.63
N GLU A 430 5.36 -5.85 12.29
CA GLU A 430 5.71 -4.75 11.37
C GLU A 430 4.90 -4.84 10.06
N GLN A 431 5.03 -3.86 9.16
CA GLN A 431 4.38 -3.92 7.86
C GLN A 431 5.32 -4.59 6.83
N VAL A 432 4.78 -5.54 6.06
CA VAL A 432 5.52 -6.11 4.93
C VAL A 432 5.11 -5.38 3.67
N VAL A 433 6.08 -4.79 2.96
CA VAL A 433 5.82 -3.99 1.76
C VAL A 433 5.32 -4.87 0.62
N ALA A 434 4.17 -4.51 0.03
CA ALA A 434 3.56 -5.24 -1.07
C ALA A 434 4.17 -4.86 -2.43
N GLU A 435 4.28 -5.84 -3.34
CA GLU A 435 4.82 -5.62 -4.67
C GLU A 435 3.94 -4.73 -5.59
N GLY A 436 4.56 -4.15 -6.62
CA GLY A 436 3.89 -3.42 -7.69
C GLY A 436 3.35 -2.03 -7.31
N ASN A 437 2.41 -1.53 -8.11
CA ASN A 437 1.97 -0.12 -8.08
C ASN A 437 0.68 0.13 -7.27
N ARG A 438 0.18 -0.87 -6.54
CA ARG A 438 -1.04 -0.71 -5.73
C ARG A 438 -0.77 0.18 -4.53
N TRP A 439 -1.80 0.91 -4.10
CA TRP A 439 -1.79 1.62 -2.83
C TRP A 439 -1.50 0.62 -1.71
N ASP A 440 -0.52 0.99 -0.89
CA ASP A 440 -0.03 0.23 0.23
C ASP A 440 0.49 1.24 1.26
N HIS A 441 -0.08 1.21 2.46
CA HIS A 441 0.34 2.10 3.53
C HIS A 441 1.81 1.86 3.92
N ALA A 442 2.32 0.64 3.80
CA ALA A 442 3.70 0.30 4.12
C ALA A 442 4.70 1.10 3.27
N LYS A 443 4.35 1.44 2.02
CA LYS A 443 5.19 2.28 1.14
C LYS A 443 5.26 3.72 1.61
N PHE A 444 4.19 4.22 2.22
CA PHE A 444 4.20 5.54 2.83
C PHE A 444 4.98 5.52 4.14
N LEU A 445 4.74 4.51 4.98
CA LEU A 445 5.47 4.30 6.23
C LEU A 445 6.97 4.09 6.03
N ASP A 446 7.39 3.45 4.93
CA ASP A 446 8.79 3.31 4.54
C ASP A 446 9.49 4.66 4.37
N LEU A 447 8.78 5.66 3.81
CA LEU A 447 9.29 7.04 3.76
C LEU A 447 9.36 7.68 5.13
N ASP A 448 8.40 7.42 6.04
CA ASP A 448 8.52 7.88 7.44
C ASP A 448 9.78 7.30 8.09
N MET A 449 10.04 6.00 7.88
CA MET A 449 11.21 5.32 8.44
C MET A 449 12.52 5.92 7.91
N LEU A 450 12.60 6.17 6.59
CA LEU A 450 13.75 6.83 5.99
C LEU A 450 13.94 8.27 6.51
N VAL A 451 12.88 9.07 6.50
CA VAL A 451 12.96 10.52 6.80
C VAL A 451 13.26 10.79 8.26
N LEU A 452 12.64 10.03 9.16
CA LEU A 452 12.70 10.29 10.59
C LEU A 452 13.79 9.47 11.29
N PHE A 453 13.97 8.21 10.91
CA PHE A 453 14.79 7.26 11.67
C PHE A 453 16.04 6.79 10.92
N GLY A 454 16.06 6.90 9.58
CA GLY A 454 17.07 6.23 8.75
C GLY A 454 16.83 4.72 8.62
N GLY A 455 15.64 4.28 9.03
CA GLY A 455 15.19 2.89 8.93
C GLY A 455 14.48 2.61 7.61
N ARG A 456 13.77 1.49 7.58
CA ARG A 456 12.99 1.05 6.41
C ARG A 456 11.93 0.02 6.77
N GLU A 457 10.85 0.04 6.01
CA GLU A 457 9.99 -1.13 5.86
C GLU A 457 10.63 -2.10 4.87
N ARG A 458 10.29 -3.38 4.98
CA ARG A 458 10.95 -4.45 4.20
C ARG A 458 9.93 -5.29 3.45
N ARG A 459 10.29 -5.70 2.24
CA ARG A 459 9.56 -6.72 1.49
C ARG A 459 9.79 -8.10 2.10
N LEU A 460 8.97 -9.07 1.71
CA LEU A 460 9.04 -10.42 2.26
C LEU A 460 10.37 -11.14 1.93
N ASP A 461 10.94 -10.90 0.75
CA ASP A 461 12.26 -11.41 0.35
C ASP A 461 13.38 -10.81 1.21
N GLU A 462 13.30 -9.52 1.49
CA GLU A 462 14.27 -8.80 2.35
C GLU A 462 14.21 -9.30 3.80
N TRP A 463 13.00 -9.52 4.34
CA TRP A 463 12.81 -10.12 5.66
C TRP A 463 13.41 -11.52 5.77
N ARG A 464 13.15 -12.39 4.78
CA ARG A 464 13.69 -13.76 4.77
C ARG A 464 15.22 -13.77 4.77
N ARG A 465 15.84 -12.88 3.98
CA ARG A 465 17.29 -12.73 3.94
C ARG A 465 17.83 -12.27 5.29
N LEU A 466 17.31 -11.16 5.82
CA LEU A 466 17.75 -10.59 7.09
C LEU A 466 17.62 -11.60 8.24
N LEU A 467 16.47 -12.27 8.34
CA LEU A 467 16.24 -13.31 9.35
C LEU A 467 17.21 -14.48 9.19
N GLY A 468 17.42 -14.96 7.97
CA GLY A 468 18.34 -16.06 7.68
C GLY A 468 19.78 -15.76 8.08
N GLU A 469 20.26 -14.55 7.76
CA GLU A 469 21.59 -14.05 8.13
C GLU A 469 21.75 -13.92 9.65
N SER A 470 20.68 -13.57 10.36
CA SER A 470 20.65 -13.49 11.84
C SER A 470 20.31 -14.80 12.55
N GLY A 471 20.23 -15.93 11.83
CA GLY A 471 20.01 -17.25 12.44
C GLY A 471 18.55 -17.58 12.77
N PHE A 472 17.60 -17.01 12.04
CA PHE A 472 16.17 -17.31 12.15
C PHE A 472 15.58 -17.81 10.82
N GLU A 473 14.53 -18.61 10.93
CA GLU A 473 13.66 -18.99 9.82
C GLU A 473 12.28 -18.37 10.02
N LEU A 474 11.79 -17.66 9.00
CA LEU A 474 10.42 -17.12 8.99
C LEU A 474 9.41 -18.24 8.74
N ALA A 475 8.46 -18.42 9.65
CA ALA A 475 7.38 -19.38 9.47
C ALA A 475 6.28 -18.83 8.54
N GLY A 476 5.92 -19.63 7.53
CA GLY A 476 4.78 -19.34 6.66
C GLY A 476 5.03 -18.20 5.66
N SER A 477 3.96 -17.48 5.34
CA SER A 477 4.00 -16.30 4.46
C SER A 477 3.08 -15.25 5.07
N PRO A 478 3.62 -14.26 5.81
CA PRO A 478 2.84 -13.22 6.45
C PRO A 478 2.13 -12.36 5.40
N GLY A 479 1.06 -11.68 5.81
CA GLY A 479 0.30 -10.81 4.91
C GLY A 479 1.09 -9.56 4.51
N GLU A 480 0.88 -9.09 3.28
CA GLU A 480 1.52 -7.87 2.75
C GLU A 480 0.58 -6.65 2.81
N GLY A 481 1.15 -5.46 2.86
CA GLY A 481 0.47 -4.18 2.77
C GLY A 481 -0.36 -3.75 3.99
N HIS A 482 -0.12 -4.40 5.13
CA HIS A 482 -0.71 -4.09 6.42
C HIS A 482 0.21 -4.60 7.55
N TRP A 483 -0.01 -4.14 8.79
CA TRP A 483 0.68 -4.69 9.95
C TRP A 483 0.46 -6.21 10.01
N THR A 484 1.50 -6.99 10.24
CA THR A 484 1.40 -8.44 10.31
C THR A 484 2.31 -8.99 11.39
N VAL A 485 1.98 -10.17 11.90
CA VAL A 485 2.85 -10.91 12.82
C VAL A 485 3.69 -11.90 12.01
N MET A 486 5.00 -11.82 12.17
CA MET A 486 5.98 -12.74 11.63
C MET A 486 6.48 -13.63 12.77
N GLU A 487 6.13 -14.91 12.76
CA GLU A 487 6.68 -15.90 13.70
C GLU A 487 8.01 -16.41 13.15
N CYS A 488 9.08 -16.21 13.91
CA CYS A 488 10.45 -16.54 13.55
C CYS A 488 10.98 -17.64 14.47
N ARG A 489 11.48 -18.73 13.88
CA ARG A 489 12.06 -19.88 14.59
C ARG A 489 13.58 -19.75 14.63
N PRO A 490 14.23 -19.99 15.78
CA PRO A 490 15.69 -19.99 15.85
C PRO A 490 16.25 -21.18 15.06
N LEU A 491 17.23 -20.92 14.18
CA LEU A 491 18.01 -21.97 13.53
C LEU A 491 19.07 -22.53 14.50
N PRO A 492 19.44 -23.82 14.46
CA PRO A 492 20.44 -24.40 15.36
C PRO A 492 21.78 -23.65 15.33
N LEU A 493 22.38 -23.41 16.50
CA LEU A 493 23.72 -22.80 16.58
C LEU A 493 24.74 -23.79 15.99
N GLY A 494 25.36 -23.45 14.85
CA GLY A 494 26.41 -24.25 14.21
C GLY A 494 26.00 -25.10 13.00
N GLY A 495 24.80 -24.92 12.43
CA GLY A 495 24.48 -25.42 11.09
C GLY A 495 25.22 -24.62 10.00
N PRO A 496 25.55 -25.21 8.83
CA PRO A 496 26.19 -24.45 7.76
C PRO A 496 25.31 -23.26 7.39
N ALA A 497 25.90 -22.07 7.28
CA ALA A 497 25.25 -20.91 6.70
C ALA A 497 24.63 -21.35 5.37
N ALA A 498 23.33 -21.12 5.19
CA ALA A 498 22.67 -21.41 3.93
C ALA A 498 23.46 -20.71 2.82
N GLU A 499 23.93 -21.47 1.83
CA GLU A 499 24.62 -20.91 0.68
C GLU A 499 23.74 -19.81 0.07
N PRO A 500 24.29 -18.62 -0.22
CA PRO A 500 23.52 -17.60 -0.91
C PRO A 500 23.07 -18.18 -2.26
N ALA A 501 21.76 -18.19 -2.48
CA ALA A 501 21.19 -18.57 -3.77
C ALA A 501 21.89 -17.74 -4.85
N ALA A 502 22.57 -18.41 -5.77
CA ALA A 502 23.31 -17.81 -6.86
C ALA A 502 22.36 -17.02 -7.79
N GLY A 503 22.12 -15.75 -7.45
CA GLY A 503 21.46 -14.77 -8.29
C GLY A 503 22.48 -14.06 -9.16
N SER A 504 22.53 -14.46 -10.43
CA SER A 504 23.07 -13.76 -11.60
C SER A 504 23.61 -12.33 -11.36
N ALA A 505 24.90 -12.21 -11.04
CA ALA A 505 25.63 -10.96 -11.21
C ALA A 505 26.06 -10.81 -12.68
N ALA A 506 25.39 -9.93 -13.41
CA ALA A 506 25.87 -9.41 -14.68
C ALA A 506 25.57 -7.90 -14.75
N GLY A 507 26.52 -7.11 -14.24
CA GLY A 507 26.63 -5.67 -14.49
C GLY A 507 28.09 -5.37 -14.82
N PRO A 508 28.40 -4.70 -15.94
CA PRO A 508 29.76 -4.58 -16.42
C PRO A 508 30.55 -3.57 -15.58
N ALA A 509 31.78 -3.95 -15.24
CA ALA A 509 32.78 -3.06 -14.68
C ALA A 509 33.12 -1.96 -15.68
N ALA A 510 32.96 -0.70 -15.27
CA ALA A 510 33.53 0.43 -15.97
C ALA A 510 35.00 0.55 -15.57
N GLU A 511 35.89 0.13 -16.47
CA GLU A 511 37.32 0.41 -16.37
C GLU A 511 37.55 1.92 -16.58
N ALA A 512 38.09 2.57 -15.55
CA ALA A 512 38.68 3.89 -15.66
C ALA A 512 40.04 3.77 -16.35
N GLY A 513 40.12 4.21 -17.60
CA GLY A 513 41.38 4.44 -18.30
C GLY A 513 41.85 5.88 -18.09
N GLU A 514 42.98 6.04 -17.40
CA GLU A 514 43.91 7.15 -17.58
C GLU A 514 44.36 7.18 -19.06
N GLU A 515 44.50 8.33 -19.74
CA GLU A 515 45.72 9.15 -19.89
C GLU A 515 45.51 10.08 -21.13
N PRO A 516 46.40 11.01 -21.55
CA PRO A 516 46.98 12.18 -20.88
C PRO A 516 46.90 13.49 -21.73
N ARG A 517 47.32 14.61 -21.12
CA ARG A 517 47.60 15.97 -21.63
C ARG A 517 46.50 17.03 -21.60
#